data_AF-A0AAU3TK69-F1
#
_entry.id   AF-A0AAU3TK69-F1
#
_cell.length_a   1.000
_cell.length_b   1.000
_cell.length_c   1.000
_cell.angle_alpha   90.00
_cell.angle_beta   90.00
_cell.angle_gamma   90.00
#
_symmetry.space_group_name_H-M   'P 1'
#
loop_
_entity.id
_entity.type
_entity.pdbx_description
1 polymer ?
#
loop_
_entity_poly.entity_id
_entity_poly.type
_entity_poly.pdbx_seq_one_letter_code
_entity_poly.pdbx_strand_id
1 'polypeptide(L)'
;MITTTTDALAPALVRTAQDISVSSDGLSATVGSESLEADTPGKLAGKLSQTLYQLVHTGKDRADTTRPRSLRDPEFDRLLTEAMPHSHTLAEAVVRERTDDGMLVAELGGLRVLLPADTLVGEPPAKLPGAAAVRLPAARPALSTGFFLTDGSAGTGVGRGTQTLRVYVHVTSAEAAPRVWNAVLTYLEERRLVYRAKITSSPQLFPRRDALVVYLPPQSWSAVRGIGACVSGLDGVGPDTSPFAHQVVPGVAVAWEPQDSRPGMQGLSFGEHRSGALAQAMVKHRVRPDGIGLEDTMQEVFWDAGIDPLAPARNLASPPLPDLGLL
;
A
#
# COMPACT_ATOMS: atom_id res chain seq x y z
N MET A 1 11.92 5.28 43.40
CA MET A 1 11.86 6.03 42.13
C MET A 1 11.31 5.08 41.09
N ILE A 2 10.08 5.29 40.65
CA ILE A 2 9.50 4.52 39.55
C ILE A 2 10.09 5.14 38.29
N THR A 3 11.08 4.48 37.69
CA THR A 3 11.50 4.74 36.31
C THR A 3 10.31 4.39 35.42
N THR A 4 9.45 5.37 35.15
CA THR A 4 8.55 5.32 34.00
C THR A 4 9.43 5.41 32.77
N THR A 5 9.89 4.26 32.29
CA THR A 5 10.39 4.15 30.92
C THR A 5 9.21 4.49 30.04
N THR A 6 9.14 5.73 29.57
CA THR A 6 8.22 6.09 28.50
C THR A 6 8.59 5.20 27.33
N ASP A 7 7.70 4.31 26.90
CA ASP A 7 7.94 3.49 25.71
C ASP A 7 8.39 4.44 24.58
N ALA A 8 9.52 4.11 23.94
CA ALA A 8 10.12 4.92 22.86
C ALA A 8 9.80 4.34 21.46
N LEU A 9 9.34 3.10 21.42
CA LEU A 9 9.03 2.32 20.23
C LEU A 9 7.72 1.55 20.41
N ALA A 10 7.02 1.29 19.31
CA ALA A 10 5.84 0.43 19.33
C ALA A 10 6.20 -1.01 19.76
N PRO A 11 5.41 -1.66 20.64
CA PRO A 11 5.70 -3.02 21.11
C PRO A 11 5.81 -4.07 19.98
N ALA A 12 5.03 -3.92 18.90
CA ALA A 12 5.12 -4.82 17.75
C ALA A 12 6.45 -4.67 16.99
N LEU A 13 7.00 -3.45 16.96
CA LEU A 13 8.30 -3.18 16.35
C LEU A 13 9.44 -3.77 17.18
N VAL A 14 9.39 -3.64 18.50
CA VAL A 14 10.37 -4.25 19.42
C VAL A 14 10.39 -5.77 19.26
N ARG A 15 9.21 -6.41 19.25
CA ARG A 15 9.12 -7.87 19.02
C ARG A 15 9.70 -8.28 17.67
N THR A 16 9.37 -7.53 16.61
CA THR A 16 9.91 -7.81 15.27
C THR A 16 11.45 -7.69 15.25
N ALA A 17 12.00 -6.70 15.94
CA ALA A 17 13.45 -6.49 16.00
C ALA A 17 14.18 -7.60 16.77
N GLN A 18 13.54 -8.21 17.77
CA GLN A 18 14.11 -9.33 18.54
C GLN A 18 14.31 -10.61 17.70
N ASP A 19 13.52 -10.78 16.64
CA ASP A 19 13.63 -11.91 15.72
C ASP A 19 14.71 -11.72 14.64
N ILE A 20 15.46 -10.62 14.70
CA ILE A 20 16.49 -10.25 13.72
C ILE A 20 17.85 -10.23 14.42
N SER A 21 18.80 -10.99 13.90
CA SER A 21 20.21 -10.89 14.29
C SER A 21 21.04 -10.32 13.16
N VAL A 22 21.98 -9.43 13.49
CA VAL A 22 22.97 -8.88 12.56
C VAL A 22 24.35 -9.05 13.20
N SER A 23 25.31 -9.56 12.42
CA SER A 23 26.70 -9.74 12.87
C SER A 23 27.36 -8.40 13.19
N SER A 24 28.41 -8.43 14.02
CA SER A 24 29.12 -7.24 14.46
C SER A 24 29.79 -6.45 13.34
N ASP A 25 30.15 -7.12 12.23
CA ASP A 25 30.69 -6.47 11.03
C ASP A 25 29.60 -5.90 10.11
N GLY A 26 28.33 -6.18 10.38
CA GLY A 26 27.20 -5.77 9.55
C GLY A 26 27.20 -6.40 8.17
N LEU A 27 27.81 -7.58 8.00
CA LEU A 27 27.92 -8.28 6.71
C LEU A 27 27.02 -9.52 6.61
N SER A 28 26.48 -9.99 7.73
CA SER A 28 25.51 -11.09 7.76
C SER A 28 24.32 -10.79 8.68
N ALA A 29 23.17 -11.37 8.36
CA ALA A 29 21.97 -11.26 9.17
C ALA A 29 21.12 -12.53 9.11
N THR A 30 20.32 -12.75 10.15
CA THR A 30 19.29 -13.79 10.17
C THR A 30 17.93 -13.20 10.53
N VAL A 31 16.87 -13.72 9.91
CA VAL A 31 15.47 -13.41 10.22
C VAL A 31 14.71 -14.73 10.21
N GLY A 32 14.33 -15.23 11.39
CA GLY A 32 13.79 -16.59 11.51
C GLY A 32 14.76 -17.63 10.93
N SER A 33 14.33 -18.38 9.92
CA SER A 33 15.17 -19.39 9.23
C SER A 33 15.98 -18.84 8.06
N GLU A 34 15.78 -17.59 7.66
CA GLU A 34 16.47 -17.00 6.51
C GLU A 34 17.83 -16.43 6.94
N SER A 35 18.88 -16.77 6.19
CA SER A 35 20.24 -16.27 6.39
C SER A 35 20.68 -15.43 5.20
N LEU A 36 21.28 -14.28 5.48
CA LEU A 36 21.66 -13.28 4.50
C LEU A 36 23.14 -12.92 4.67
N GLU A 37 23.85 -12.78 3.56
CA GLU A 37 25.23 -12.31 3.52
C GLU A 37 25.40 -11.22 2.46
N ALA A 38 26.29 -10.26 2.69
CA ALA A 38 26.65 -9.23 1.72
C ALA A 38 28.06 -8.68 1.96
N ASP A 39 28.67 -8.16 0.89
CA ASP A 39 30.04 -7.61 0.96
C ASP A 39 30.11 -6.22 1.61
N THR A 40 28.97 -5.56 1.83
CA THR A 40 28.90 -4.26 2.50
C THR A 40 27.66 -4.14 3.37
N PRO A 41 27.70 -3.34 4.46
CA PRO A 41 26.53 -3.09 5.30
C PRO A 41 25.34 -2.50 4.52
N GLY A 42 25.59 -1.61 3.56
CA GLY A 42 24.53 -1.06 2.71
C GLY A 42 23.84 -2.13 1.85
N LYS A 43 24.60 -3.06 1.27
CA LYS A 43 24.03 -4.20 0.53
C LYS A 43 23.26 -5.13 1.46
N LEU A 44 23.75 -5.37 2.69
CA LEU A 44 23.04 -6.17 3.69
C LEU A 44 21.70 -5.53 4.05
N ALA A 45 21.68 -4.22 4.32
CA ALA A 45 20.44 -3.49 4.63
C ALA A 45 19.41 -3.60 3.49
N GLY A 46 19.85 -3.55 2.23
CA GLY A 46 18.98 -3.78 1.07
C GLY A 46 18.38 -5.19 1.03
N LYS A 47 19.20 -6.24 1.22
CA LYS A 47 18.73 -7.64 1.27
C LYS A 47 17.80 -7.89 2.45
N LEU A 48 18.15 -7.36 3.62
CA LEU A 48 17.36 -7.45 4.84
C LEU A 48 16.02 -6.74 4.68
N SER A 49 15.99 -5.54 4.08
CA SER A 49 14.76 -4.81 3.76
C SER A 49 13.80 -5.65 2.91
N GLN A 50 14.29 -6.26 1.82
CA GLN A 50 13.46 -7.11 0.96
C GLN A 50 12.98 -8.37 1.69
N THR A 51 13.78 -8.93 2.59
CA THR A 51 13.43 -10.12 3.39
C THR A 51 12.37 -9.77 4.43
N LEU A 52 12.53 -8.66 5.15
CA LEU A 52 11.55 -8.15 6.11
C LEU A 52 10.23 -7.77 5.41
N TYR A 53 10.28 -7.19 4.22
CA TYR A 53 9.08 -6.95 3.43
C TYR A 53 8.30 -8.26 3.21
N GLN A 54 8.96 -9.32 2.75
CA GLN A 54 8.31 -10.60 2.46
C GLN A 54 7.79 -11.27 3.75
N LEU A 55 8.65 -11.49 4.73
CA LEU A 55 8.30 -12.27 5.92
C LEU A 55 7.40 -11.49 6.88
N VAL A 56 7.74 -10.23 7.14
CA VAL A 56 7.09 -9.42 8.18
C VAL A 56 5.89 -8.66 7.63
N HIS A 57 6.06 -7.90 6.56
CA HIS A 57 4.96 -7.09 6.03
C HIS A 57 3.92 -7.93 5.29
N THR A 58 4.36 -8.71 4.30
CA THR A 58 3.43 -9.51 3.48
C THR A 58 2.98 -10.79 4.19
N GLY A 59 3.77 -11.29 5.14
CA GLY A 59 3.43 -12.46 5.96
C GLY A 59 3.74 -13.80 5.29
N LYS A 60 4.74 -13.84 4.40
CA LYS A 60 5.18 -15.10 3.80
C LYS A 60 5.94 -15.93 4.84
N ASP A 61 5.77 -17.25 4.77
CA ASP A 61 6.53 -18.19 5.61
C ASP A 61 8.01 -18.20 5.26
N ARG A 62 8.35 -17.95 3.99
CA ARG A 62 9.72 -17.94 3.47
C ARG A 62 9.92 -16.87 2.42
N ALA A 63 11.16 -16.39 2.30
CA ALA A 63 11.52 -15.45 1.26
C ALA A 63 11.64 -16.17 -0.09
N ASP A 64 11.16 -15.52 -1.15
CA ASP A 64 11.30 -16.04 -2.51
C ASP A 64 12.78 -16.05 -2.90
N THR A 65 13.29 -17.24 -3.23
CA THR A 65 14.66 -17.41 -3.75
C THR A 65 14.73 -17.14 -5.26
N THR A 66 13.59 -17.21 -5.96
CA THR A 66 13.48 -16.98 -7.39
C THR A 66 12.26 -16.12 -7.69
N ARG A 67 12.43 -15.12 -8.57
CA ARG A 67 11.29 -14.36 -9.10
C ARG A 67 10.74 -15.08 -10.32
N PRO A 68 9.43 -15.37 -10.39
CA PRO A 68 8.83 -15.94 -11.59
C PRO A 68 9.03 -14.97 -12.77
N ARG A 69 9.18 -15.54 -13.98
CA ARG A 69 9.39 -14.75 -15.22
C ARG A 69 8.25 -13.78 -15.48
N SER A 70 7.05 -14.11 -15.02
CA SER A 70 5.86 -13.29 -15.09
C SER A 70 4.98 -13.54 -13.87
N LEU A 71 4.42 -12.45 -13.33
CA LEU A 71 3.33 -12.48 -12.35
C LEU A 71 1.97 -12.22 -13.01
N ARG A 72 1.92 -12.16 -14.35
CA ARG A 72 0.69 -11.96 -15.11
C ARG A 72 -0.04 -13.29 -15.24
N ASP A 73 -1.28 -13.29 -14.80
CA ASP A 73 -2.23 -14.40 -14.98
C ASP A 73 -3.51 -13.82 -15.59
N PRO A 74 -3.68 -13.93 -16.93
CA PRO A 74 -4.84 -13.36 -17.63
C PRO A 74 -6.18 -13.96 -17.20
N GLU A 75 -6.19 -15.23 -16.80
CA GLU A 75 -7.42 -15.88 -16.33
C GLU A 75 -7.82 -15.31 -14.98
N PHE A 76 -6.85 -15.14 -14.08
CA PHE A 76 -7.11 -14.52 -12.79
C PHE A 76 -7.49 -13.04 -12.91
N ASP A 77 -6.85 -12.27 -13.80
CA ASP A 77 -7.27 -10.90 -14.13
C ASP A 77 -8.74 -10.84 -14.60
N ARG A 78 -9.18 -11.80 -15.42
CA ARG A 78 -10.57 -11.89 -15.89
C ARG A 78 -11.52 -12.13 -14.72
N LEU A 79 -11.20 -13.06 -13.82
CA LEU A 79 -12.00 -13.33 -12.62
C LEU A 79 -12.11 -12.09 -11.72
N LEU A 80 -11.01 -11.36 -11.54
CA LEU A 80 -10.99 -10.12 -10.77
C LEU A 80 -11.79 -9.00 -11.44
N THR A 81 -11.76 -8.92 -12.78
CA THR A 81 -12.55 -7.95 -13.55
C THR A 81 -14.05 -8.26 -13.47
N GLU A 82 -14.44 -9.52 -13.62
CA GLU A 82 -15.84 -9.96 -13.51
C GLU A 82 -16.42 -9.77 -12.11
N ALA A 83 -15.56 -9.81 -11.08
CA ALA A 83 -15.93 -9.53 -9.70
C ALA A 83 -16.11 -8.02 -9.40
N MET A 84 -15.74 -7.11 -10.31
CA MET A 84 -15.94 -5.68 -10.07
C MET A 84 -17.42 -5.28 -10.21
N PRO A 85 -17.99 -4.51 -9.26
CA PRO A 85 -19.38 -4.02 -9.34
C PRO A 85 -19.57 -2.88 -10.36
N HIS A 86 -18.49 -2.39 -10.99
CA HIS A 86 -18.50 -1.30 -11.96
C HIS A 86 -17.41 -1.53 -13.02
N SER A 87 -17.59 -0.91 -14.19
CA SER A 87 -16.66 -1.04 -15.33
C SER A 87 -15.93 0.27 -15.68
N HIS A 88 -16.42 1.40 -15.17
CA HIS A 88 -15.92 2.72 -15.54
C HIS A 88 -15.61 3.57 -14.31
N THR A 89 -14.60 4.41 -14.41
CA THR A 89 -14.26 5.47 -13.46
C THR A 89 -14.53 6.82 -14.09
N LEU A 90 -14.95 7.79 -13.28
CA LEU A 90 -14.94 9.19 -13.65
C LEU A 90 -13.52 9.75 -13.55
N ALA A 91 -13.13 10.56 -14.54
CA ALA A 91 -11.89 11.32 -14.55
C ALA A 91 -12.16 12.75 -15.02
N GLU A 92 -11.46 13.69 -14.40
CA GLU A 92 -11.46 15.08 -14.86
C GLU A 92 -10.49 15.23 -16.04
N ALA A 93 -10.96 15.90 -17.09
CA ALA A 93 -10.21 16.16 -18.30
C ALA A 93 -10.33 17.63 -18.71
N VAL A 94 -9.34 18.13 -19.45
CA VAL A 94 -9.46 19.40 -20.17
C VAL A 94 -9.59 19.10 -21.66
N VAL A 95 -10.79 19.25 -22.22
CA VAL A 95 -11.02 19.12 -23.66
C VAL A 95 -10.35 20.30 -24.34
N ARG A 96 -9.42 20.03 -25.26
CA ARG A 96 -8.65 21.03 -26.01
C ARG A 96 -9.26 21.30 -27.38
N GLU A 97 -9.69 20.25 -28.05
CA GLU A 97 -10.20 20.28 -29.42
C GLU A 97 -11.25 19.20 -29.62
N ARG A 98 -12.16 19.43 -30.58
CA ARG A 98 -13.03 18.41 -31.15
C ARG A 98 -12.65 18.25 -32.60
N THR A 99 -12.39 17.02 -33.00
CA THR A 99 -12.04 16.70 -34.38
C THR A 99 -13.30 16.59 -35.24
N ASP A 100 -13.15 16.72 -36.55
CA ASP A 100 -14.27 16.67 -37.49
C ASP A 100 -15.00 15.31 -37.50
N ASP A 101 -14.32 14.24 -37.12
CA ASP A 101 -14.87 12.88 -36.96
C ASP A 101 -15.55 12.65 -35.59
N GLY A 102 -15.68 13.70 -34.77
CA GLY A 102 -16.42 13.65 -33.50
C GLY A 102 -15.62 13.06 -32.34
N MET A 103 -14.29 12.98 -32.43
CA MET A 103 -13.41 12.61 -31.32
C MET A 103 -13.03 13.85 -30.50
N LEU A 104 -12.57 13.61 -29.28
CA LEU A 104 -12.13 14.63 -28.33
C LEU A 104 -10.61 14.53 -28.14
N VAL A 105 -9.90 15.63 -28.39
CA VAL A 105 -8.52 15.76 -27.93
C VAL A 105 -8.57 16.34 -26.53
N ALA A 106 -8.22 15.55 -25.52
CA ALA A 106 -8.31 15.94 -24.12
C ALA A 106 -6.97 15.80 -23.40
N GLU A 107 -6.77 16.61 -22.36
CA GLU A 107 -5.66 16.46 -21.42
C GLU A 107 -6.12 15.72 -20.16
N LEU A 108 -5.44 14.62 -19.84
CA LEU A 108 -5.68 13.75 -18.71
C LEU A 108 -4.36 13.47 -17.98
N GLY A 109 -4.24 13.92 -16.74
CA GLY A 109 -3.03 13.64 -15.94
C GLY A 109 -1.71 14.06 -16.59
N GLY A 110 -1.72 15.17 -17.35
CA GLY A 110 -0.56 15.67 -18.09
C GLY A 110 -0.30 14.99 -19.45
N LEU A 111 -1.13 14.04 -19.85
CA LEU A 111 -1.09 13.40 -21.16
C LEU A 111 -2.16 13.98 -22.08
N ARG A 112 -1.84 14.14 -23.37
CA ARG A 112 -2.84 14.44 -24.41
C ARG A 112 -3.32 13.13 -25.01
N VAL A 113 -4.63 12.92 -24.98
CA VAL A 113 -5.29 11.69 -25.45
C VAL A 113 -6.36 12.02 -26.47
N LEU A 114 -6.64 11.06 -27.35
CA LEU A 114 -7.80 11.07 -28.24
C LEU A 114 -8.87 10.15 -27.64
N LEU A 115 -10.06 10.67 -27.41
CA LEU A 115 -11.18 9.94 -26.80
C LEU A 115 -12.42 10.00 -27.69
N PRO A 116 -13.21 8.93 -27.76
CA PRO A 116 -14.56 8.99 -28.35
C PRO A 116 -15.44 10.01 -27.61
N ALA A 117 -16.32 10.72 -28.31
CA ALA A 117 -17.21 11.71 -27.69
C ALA A 117 -18.20 11.11 -26.68
N ASP A 118 -18.57 9.83 -26.82
CA ASP A 118 -19.46 9.12 -25.89
C ASP A 118 -18.82 8.86 -24.52
N THR A 119 -17.51 9.06 -24.38
CA THR A 119 -16.83 9.06 -23.08
C THR A 119 -17.21 10.27 -22.24
N LEU A 120 -17.69 11.36 -22.84
CA LEU A 120 -18.01 12.59 -22.13
C LEU A 120 -19.24 12.41 -21.23
N VAL A 121 -19.15 12.95 -20.03
CA VAL A 121 -20.25 12.94 -19.05
C VAL A 121 -20.90 14.32 -19.00
N GLY A 122 -22.17 14.38 -19.36
CA GLY A 122 -22.94 15.61 -19.38
C GLY A 122 -22.83 16.35 -20.71
N GLU A 123 -23.03 17.67 -20.68
CA GLU A 123 -22.87 18.51 -21.87
C GLU A 123 -21.40 18.85 -22.11
N PRO A 124 -20.98 18.92 -23.37
CA PRO A 124 -19.59 19.22 -23.67
C PRO A 124 -19.29 20.71 -23.41
N PRO A 125 -18.02 21.08 -23.15
CA PRO A 125 -17.69 22.45 -22.76
C PRO A 125 -18.12 23.47 -23.81
N ALA A 126 -18.75 24.57 -23.38
CA ALA A 126 -19.21 25.66 -24.25
C ALA A 126 -18.06 26.42 -24.92
N LYS A 127 -16.86 26.41 -24.32
CA LYS A 127 -15.63 27.00 -24.85
C LYS A 127 -14.47 26.02 -24.70
N LEU A 128 -13.55 26.05 -25.65
CA LEU A 128 -12.33 25.25 -25.64
C LEU A 128 -11.10 26.16 -25.50
N PRO A 129 -10.09 25.76 -24.72
CA PRO A 129 -10.08 24.57 -23.86
C PRO A 129 -11.06 24.69 -22.67
N GLY A 130 -11.67 23.57 -22.27
CA GLY A 130 -12.68 23.55 -21.20
C GLY A 130 -12.68 22.26 -20.37
N ALA A 131 -13.01 22.37 -19.09
CA ALA A 131 -13.08 21.23 -18.18
C ALA A 131 -14.30 20.35 -18.47
N ALA A 132 -14.12 19.03 -18.44
CA ALA A 132 -15.18 18.05 -18.58
C ALA A 132 -14.89 16.81 -17.72
N ALA A 133 -15.92 16.05 -17.39
CA ALA A 133 -15.78 14.72 -16.85
C ALA A 133 -15.87 13.69 -17.98
N VAL A 134 -15.02 12.66 -17.94
CA VAL A 134 -15.03 11.54 -18.89
C VAL A 134 -15.11 10.20 -18.16
N ARG A 135 -15.76 9.22 -18.78
CA ARG A 135 -15.77 7.82 -18.35
C ARG A 135 -14.60 7.09 -18.99
N LEU A 136 -13.74 6.51 -18.16
CA LEU A 136 -12.64 5.68 -18.59
C LEU A 136 -12.79 4.27 -18.02
N PRO A 137 -12.17 3.23 -18.62
CA PRO A 137 -12.10 1.92 -18.00
C PRO A 137 -11.53 2.02 -16.57
N ALA A 138 -12.24 1.42 -15.62
CA ALA A 138 -11.86 1.40 -14.20
C ALA A 138 -10.70 0.43 -13.93
N ALA A 139 -10.71 -0.73 -14.59
CA ALA A 139 -9.69 -1.76 -14.45
C ALA A 139 -8.35 -1.33 -15.09
N ARG A 140 -7.26 -1.55 -14.37
CA ARG A 140 -5.88 -1.28 -14.79
C ARG A 140 -4.97 -2.47 -14.48
N PRO A 141 -5.17 -3.61 -15.16
CA PRO A 141 -4.30 -4.77 -14.99
C PRO A 141 -2.86 -4.38 -15.39
N ALA A 142 -1.87 -4.95 -14.67
CA ALA A 142 -0.43 -4.71 -14.88
C ALA A 142 0.10 -3.30 -14.59
N LEU A 143 -0.73 -2.36 -14.10
CA LEU A 143 -0.23 -1.03 -13.75
C LEU A 143 0.71 -1.06 -12.53
N SER A 144 0.48 -2.01 -11.62
CA SER A 144 1.35 -2.27 -10.46
C SER A 144 1.80 -3.72 -10.51
N THR A 145 3.12 -3.95 -10.46
CA THR A 145 3.69 -5.30 -10.57
C THR A 145 3.11 -6.24 -9.52
N GLY A 146 2.53 -7.36 -9.96
CA GLY A 146 1.91 -8.36 -9.09
C GLY A 146 0.51 -7.99 -8.57
N PHE A 147 -0.07 -6.88 -9.04
CA PHE A 147 -1.40 -6.41 -8.64
C PHE A 147 -2.29 -6.08 -9.83
N PHE A 148 -3.58 -6.32 -9.62
CA PHE A 148 -4.69 -5.84 -10.43
C PHE A 148 -5.23 -4.59 -9.74
N LEU A 149 -5.28 -3.46 -10.44
CA LEU A 149 -5.67 -2.17 -9.87
C LEU A 149 -7.01 -1.74 -10.46
N THR A 150 -7.84 -1.10 -9.63
CA THR A 150 -9.05 -0.40 -10.07
C THR A 150 -9.17 0.98 -9.45
N ASP A 151 -9.79 1.88 -10.21
CA ASP A 151 -10.31 3.15 -9.72
C ASP A 151 -11.81 3.00 -9.42
N GLY A 152 -12.34 3.64 -8.39
CA GLY A 152 -13.78 3.62 -8.06
C GLY A 152 -14.64 4.35 -9.09
N SER A 153 -15.93 4.04 -9.18
CA SER A 153 -16.78 4.63 -10.24
C SER A 153 -16.92 6.14 -10.13
N ALA A 154 -16.93 6.66 -8.90
CA ALA A 154 -16.95 8.09 -8.60
C ALA A 154 -15.59 8.79 -8.86
N GLY A 155 -14.56 8.05 -9.28
CA GLY A 155 -13.18 8.53 -9.38
C GLY A 155 -12.32 8.09 -8.20
N THR A 156 -11.03 8.46 -8.25
CA THR A 156 -10.06 8.01 -7.23
C THR A 156 -9.96 8.94 -6.04
N GLY A 157 -9.98 10.25 -6.28
CA GLY A 157 -9.62 11.28 -5.29
C GLY A 157 -8.18 11.20 -4.76
N VAL A 158 -7.37 10.26 -5.29
CA VAL A 158 -5.98 10.01 -4.87
C VAL A 158 -5.02 10.65 -5.86
N GLY A 159 -4.14 11.53 -5.37
CA GLY A 159 -3.14 12.23 -6.17
C GLY A 159 -1.91 12.64 -5.35
N ARG A 160 -0.98 13.35 -5.99
CA ARG A 160 0.18 13.93 -5.27
C ARG A 160 -0.31 14.87 -4.18
N GLY A 161 0.25 14.72 -2.98
CA GLY A 161 -0.08 15.56 -1.82
C GLY A 161 -1.40 15.19 -1.13
N THR A 162 -2.19 14.25 -1.66
CA THR A 162 -3.37 13.75 -0.95
C THR A 162 -2.93 12.97 0.29
N GLN A 163 -3.49 13.33 1.45
CA GLN A 163 -3.38 12.52 2.67
C GLN A 163 -4.14 11.21 2.44
N THR A 164 -3.43 10.18 1.97
CA THR A 164 -4.03 8.92 1.58
C THR A 164 -3.88 7.91 2.71
N LEU A 165 -5.00 7.34 3.14
CA LEU A 165 -5.04 6.25 4.11
C LEU A 165 -5.15 4.94 3.34
N ARG A 166 -4.28 3.98 3.64
CA ARG A 166 -4.31 2.63 3.10
C ARG A 166 -5.05 1.72 4.06
N VAL A 167 -5.98 0.94 3.53
CA VAL A 167 -6.66 -0.15 4.23
C VAL A 167 -6.18 -1.46 3.62
N TYR A 168 -5.58 -2.31 4.43
CA TYR A 168 -5.09 -3.63 4.07
C TYR A 168 -6.10 -4.68 4.48
N VAL A 169 -6.37 -5.63 3.59
CA VAL A 169 -7.15 -6.83 3.90
C VAL A 169 -6.27 -8.04 3.62
N HIS A 170 -6.11 -8.87 4.65
CA HIS A 170 -5.39 -10.13 4.57
C HIS A 170 -6.23 -11.18 3.85
N VAL A 171 -5.87 -11.48 2.61
CA VAL A 171 -6.50 -12.55 1.83
C VAL A 171 -5.56 -13.74 1.78
N THR A 172 -6.07 -14.90 2.16
CA THR A 172 -5.28 -16.12 2.37
C THR A 172 -5.30 -17.07 1.18
N SER A 173 -6.28 -16.95 0.27
CA SER A 173 -6.38 -17.82 -0.90
C SER A 173 -6.77 -17.07 -2.18
N ALA A 174 -6.23 -17.54 -3.30
CA ALA A 174 -6.57 -17.04 -4.62
C ALA A 174 -8.03 -17.34 -4.98
N GLU A 175 -8.56 -18.49 -4.55
CA GLU A 175 -9.94 -18.90 -4.81
C GLU A 175 -10.97 -17.95 -4.18
N ALA A 176 -10.71 -17.48 -2.96
CA ALA A 176 -11.59 -16.54 -2.27
C ALA A 176 -11.41 -15.09 -2.72
N ALA A 177 -10.27 -14.75 -3.36
CA ALA A 177 -9.90 -13.38 -3.67
C ALA A 177 -10.95 -12.61 -4.50
N PRO A 178 -11.57 -13.16 -5.57
CA PRO A 178 -12.63 -12.44 -6.29
C PRO A 178 -13.84 -12.11 -5.42
N ARG A 179 -14.20 -12.97 -4.47
CA ARG A 179 -15.33 -12.75 -3.55
C ARG A 179 -15.02 -11.63 -2.55
N VAL A 180 -13.84 -11.66 -1.93
CA VAL A 180 -13.41 -10.61 -1.00
C VAL A 180 -13.27 -9.27 -1.73
N TRP A 181 -12.71 -9.29 -2.94
CA TRP A 181 -12.62 -8.13 -3.83
C TRP A 181 -14.00 -7.52 -4.10
N ASN A 182 -14.95 -8.33 -4.58
CA ASN A 182 -16.31 -7.89 -4.84
C ASN A 182 -16.99 -7.30 -3.60
N ALA A 183 -16.87 -7.95 -2.44
CA ALA A 183 -17.50 -7.49 -1.20
C ALA A 183 -17.00 -6.09 -0.78
N VAL A 184 -15.68 -5.88 -0.84
CA VAL A 184 -15.08 -4.57 -0.50
C VAL A 184 -15.50 -3.50 -1.50
N LEU A 185 -15.40 -3.78 -2.80
CA LEU A 185 -15.75 -2.79 -3.82
C LEU A 185 -17.24 -2.45 -3.79
N THR A 186 -18.11 -3.44 -3.64
CA THR A 186 -19.57 -3.22 -3.58
C THR A 186 -19.93 -2.32 -2.41
N TYR A 187 -19.35 -2.56 -1.23
CA TYR A 187 -19.53 -1.70 -0.07
C TYR A 187 -19.16 -0.23 -0.35
N LEU A 188 -18.05 0.01 -1.05
CA LEU A 188 -17.57 1.35 -1.41
C LEU A 188 -18.47 2.02 -2.46
N GLU A 189 -18.87 1.27 -3.49
CA GLU A 189 -19.71 1.75 -4.61
C GLU A 189 -21.15 2.08 -4.17
N GLU A 190 -21.77 1.26 -3.32
CA GLU A 190 -23.10 1.55 -2.75
C GLU A 190 -23.15 2.89 -2.01
N ARG A 191 -22.00 3.33 -1.49
CA ARG A 191 -21.82 4.60 -0.78
C ARG A 191 -21.26 5.71 -1.65
N ARG A 192 -21.02 5.43 -2.94
CA ARG A 192 -20.45 6.36 -3.94
C ARG A 192 -19.14 7.00 -3.46
N LEU A 193 -18.33 6.23 -2.74
CA LEU A 193 -17.06 6.72 -2.24
C LEU A 193 -16.04 6.79 -3.37
N VAL A 194 -15.16 7.78 -3.31
CA VAL A 194 -13.97 7.81 -4.16
C VAL A 194 -12.88 6.97 -3.52
N TYR A 195 -12.22 6.15 -4.33
CA TYR A 195 -11.13 5.30 -3.88
C TYR A 195 -10.31 4.80 -5.07
N ARG A 196 -9.11 4.30 -4.75
CA ARG A 196 -8.37 3.40 -5.61
C ARG A 196 -8.16 2.11 -4.85
N ALA A 197 -8.25 0.96 -5.50
CA ALA A 197 -7.98 -0.31 -4.85
C ALA A 197 -7.07 -1.17 -5.71
N LYS A 198 -6.36 -2.07 -5.08
CA LYS A 198 -5.61 -3.11 -5.78
C LYS A 198 -5.73 -4.42 -5.04
N ILE A 199 -5.67 -5.50 -5.79
CA ILE A 199 -5.60 -6.86 -5.25
C ILE A 199 -4.51 -7.63 -5.98
N THR A 200 -3.86 -8.54 -5.29
CA THR A 200 -2.85 -9.44 -5.84
C THR A 200 -3.37 -10.10 -7.11
N SER A 201 -2.61 -10.04 -8.21
CA SER A 201 -3.03 -10.53 -9.53
C SER A 201 -2.41 -11.88 -9.90
N SER A 202 -1.81 -12.59 -8.96
CA SER A 202 -1.23 -13.91 -9.20
C SER A 202 -1.61 -14.85 -8.07
N PRO A 203 -2.16 -16.04 -8.37
CA PRO A 203 -2.47 -17.04 -7.35
C PRO A 203 -1.27 -17.44 -6.48
N GLN A 204 -0.05 -17.39 -7.04
CA GLN A 204 1.20 -17.76 -6.36
C GLN A 204 1.63 -16.78 -5.27
N LEU A 205 1.00 -15.62 -5.21
CA LEU A 205 1.33 -14.58 -4.25
C LEU A 205 0.45 -14.65 -3.00
N PHE A 206 -0.53 -15.55 -2.91
CA PHE A 206 -1.30 -15.78 -1.67
C PHE A 206 -0.62 -16.85 -0.80
N PRO A 207 -0.80 -16.83 0.54
CA PRO A 207 -1.51 -15.83 1.34
C PRO A 207 -0.68 -14.55 1.53
N ARG A 208 -1.34 -13.38 1.64
CA ARG A 208 -0.67 -12.11 1.96
C ARG A 208 -1.52 -11.17 2.80
N ARG A 209 -0.91 -10.56 3.82
CA ARG A 209 -1.50 -9.54 4.69
C ARG A 209 -1.84 -8.24 3.95
N ASP A 210 -1.16 -7.98 2.83
CA ASP A 210 -1.39 -6.85 1.93
C ASP A 210 -1.99 -7.29 0.59
N ALA A 211 -2.67 -8.44 0.56
CA ALA A 211 -3.19 -9.01 -0.68
C ALA A 211 -4.20 -8.07 -1.36
N LEU A 212 -5.06 -7.40 -0.59
CA LEU A 212 -5.96 -6.34 -1.07
C LEU A 212 -5.65 -5.05 -0.32
N VAL A 213 -5.48 -3.95 -1.05
CA VAL A 213 -5.22 -2.62 -0.51
C VAL A 213 -6.19 -1.60 -1.10
N VAL A 214 -6.91 -0.88 -0.24
CA VAL A 214 -7.77 0.25 -0.61
C VAL A 214 -7.09 1.56 -0.20
N TYR A 215 -7.01 2.50 -1.12
CA TYR A 215 -6.48 3.84 -0.95
C TYR A 215 -7.65 4.81 -0.81
N LEU A 216 -7.79 5.39 0.37
CA LEU A 216 -8.88 6.29 0.73
C LEU A 216 -8.36 7.73 0.87
N PRO A 217 -8.88 8.67 0.08
CA PRO A 217 -8.65 10.10 0.32
C PRO A 217 -9.47 10.59 1.53
N PRO A 218 -9.24 11.82 2.03
CA PRO A 218 -9.86 12.34 3.26
C PRO A 218 -11.38 12.14 3.37
N GLN A 219 -12.11 12.43 2.29
CA GLN A 219 -13.57 12.30 2.23
C GLN A 219 -14.07 10.85 2.39
N SER A 220 -13.20 9.85 2.24
CA SER A 220 -13.56 8.43 2.29
C SER A 220 -12.99 7.70 3.53
N TRP A 221 -12.28 8.37 4.44
CA TRP A 221 -11.65 7.70 5.60
C TRP A 221 -12.65 7.02 6.55
N SER A 222 -13.89 7.50 6.63
CA SER A 222 -14.94 6.89 7.43
C SER A 222 -15.28 5.45 7.00
N ALA A 223 -14.85 5.04 5.80
CA ALA A 223 -15.13 3.72 5.24
C ALA A 223 -14.41 2.57 5.94
N VAL A 224 -13.32 2.85 6.68
CA VAL A 224 -12.40 1.84 7.24
C VAL A 224 -13.12 0.77 8.05
N ARG A 225 -13.97 1.16 9.01
CA ARG A 225 -14.68 0.19 9.87
C ARG A 225 -15.69 -0.64 9.09
N GLY A 226 -16.34 -0.05 8.09
CA GLY A 226 -17.28 -0.77 7.24
C GLY A 226 -16.60 -1.76 6.29
N ILE A 227 -15.38 -1.46 5.82
CA ILE A 227 -14.54 -2.44 5.12
C ILE A 227 -14.22 -3.62 6.05
N GLY A 228 -13.83 -3.34 7.29
CA GLY A 228 -13.61 -4.38 8.30
C GLY A 228 -14.84 -5.25 8.54
N ALA A 229 -16.02 -4.63 8.63
CA ALA A 229 -17.27 -5.35 8.82
C ALA A 229 -17.66 -6.21 7.60
N CYS A 230 -17.46 -5.72 6.37
CA CYS A 230 -17.89 -6.45 5.17
C CYS A 230 -17.04 -7.70 4.87
N VAL A 231 -15.77 -7.71 5.30
CA VAL A 231 -14.89 -8.86 5.12
C VAL A 231 -14.86 -9.80 6.34
N SER A 232 -15.47 -9.39 7.46
CA SER A 232 -15.49 -10.18 8.68
C SER A 232 -16.26 -11.49 8.46
N GLY A 233 -15.61 -12.62 8.72
CA GLY A 233 -16.20 -13.95 8.57
C GLY A 233 -16.31 -14.45 7.13
N LEU A 234 -15.78 -13.71 6.14
CA LEU A 234 -15.66 -14.25 4.78
C LEU A 234 -14.56 -15.31 4.72
N ASP A 235 -14.85 -16.40 4.01
CA ASP A 235 -13.84 -17.39 3.66
C ASP A 235 -12.66 -16.74 2.94
N GLY A 236 -11.45 -17.19 3.28
CA GLY A 236 -10.22 -16.66 2.69
C GLY A 236 -9.74 -15.32 3.26
N VAL A 237 -10.33 -14.84 4.37
CA VAL A 237 -9.80 -13.70 5.14
C VAL A 237 -9.11 -14.21 6.41
N GLY A 238 -7.80 -13.96 6.52
CA GLY A 238 -7.01 -14.38 7.68
C GLY A 238 -7.02 -13.34 8.80
N PRO A 239 -6.72 -13.70 10.06
CA PRO A 239 -6.77 -12.76 11.19
C PRO A 239 -5.54 -11.84 11.30
N ASP A 240 -4.43 -12.22 10.68
CA ASP A 240 -3.16 -11.50 10.86
C ASP A 240 -3.07 -10.19 10.10
N THR A 241 -2.27 -9.26 10.61
CA THR A 241 -1.93 -8.00 9.95
C THR A 241 -0.43 -7.72 10.04
N SER A 242 0.09 -6.85 9.17
CA SER A 242 1.50 -6.43 9.27
C SER A 242 1.76 -5.74 10.61
N PRO A 243 2.88 -6.03 11.31
CA PRO A 243 3.22 -5.36 12.57
C PRO A 243 3.59 -3.87 12.39
N PHE A 244 3.79 -3.43 11.15
CA PHE A 244 3.97 -2.02 10.83
C PHE A 244 2.63 -1.26 10.71
N ALA A 245 1.53 -1.97 10.51
CA ALA A 245 0.22 -1.37 10.29
C ALA A 245 -0.62 -1.42 11.59
N HIS A 246 -1.60 -0.53 11.69
CA HIS A 246 -2.51 -0.48 12.83
C HIS A 246 -3.71 -1.38 12.57
N GLN A 247 -3.83 -2.47 13.33
CA GLN A 247 -4.95 -3.39 13.22
C GLN A 247 -6.25 -2.72 13.68
N VAL A 248 -7.26 -2.69 12.82
CA VAL A 248 -8.60 -2.17 13.13
C VAL A 248 -9.51 -3.28 13.63
N VAL A 249 -9.49 -4.42 12.94
CA VAL A 249 -10.14 -5.70 13.28
C VAL A 249 -9.24 -6.84 12.77
N PRO A 250 -9.40 -8.09 13.22
CA PRO A 250 -8.63 -9.21 12.66
C PRO A 250 -8.69 -9.22 11.13
N GLY A 251 -7.53 -9.32 10.48
CA GLY A 251 -7.37 -9.33 9.03
C GLY A 251 -7.43 -7.98 8.33
N VAL A 252 -7.77 -6.90 9.04
CA VAL A 252 -7.87 -5.56 8.47
C VAL A 252 -7.04 -4.56 9.27
N ALA A 253 -6.09 -3.92 8.58
CA ALA A 253 -5.24 -2.90 9.17
C ALA A 253 -5.21 -1.64 8.32
N VAL A 254 -4.77 -0.54 8.93
CA VAL A 254 -4.57 0.73 8.23
C VAL A 254 -3.15 1.26 8.40
N ALA A 255 -2.72 2.03 7.42
CA ALA A 255 -1.53 2.87 7.54
C ALA A 255 -1.61 4.08 6.62
N TRP A 256 -0.89 5.13 6.95
CA TRP A 256 -0.73 6.29 6.08
C TRP A 256 0.23 5.99 4.93
N GLU A 257 -0.07 6.54 3.75
CA GLU A 257 0.87 6.55 2.63
C GLU A 257 2.21 7.16 3.09
N PRO A 258 3.37 6.52 2.82
CA PRO A 258 4.66 7.03 3.25
C PRO A 258 4.92 8.48 2.82
N GLN A 259 5.42 9.29 3.74
CA GLN A 259 5.86 10.66 3.50
C GLN A 259 7.35 10.77 3.84
N ASP A 260 8.19 10.47 2.86
CA ASP A 260 9.64 10.50 3.00
C ASP A 260 10.24 11.28 1.83
N SER A 261 10.79 12.46 2.15
CA SER A 261 11.38 13.37 1.17
C SER A 261 12.83 13.04 0.82
N ARG A 262 13.44 12.06 1.48
CA ARG A 262 14.84 11.69 1.25
C ARG A 262 15.02 11.14 -0.19
N PRO A 263 16.18 11.37 -0.82
CA PRO A 263 16.45 10.86 -2.16
C PRO A 263 16.27 9.35 -2.26
N GLY A 264 15.55 8.89 -3.29
CA GLY A 264 15.30 7.46 -3.52
C GLY A 264 14.21 6.83 -2.64
N MET A 265 13.60 7.58 -1.71
CA MET A 265 12.54 7.07 -0.82
C MET A 265 11.12 7.35 -1.35
N GLN A 266 10.98 8.25 -2.32
CA GLN A 266 9.70 8.56 -2.95
C GLN A 266 9.22 7.38 -3.83
N GLY A 267 7.93 7.06 -3.72
CA GLY A 267 7.29 6.03 -4.56
C GLY A 267 7.44 4.59 -4.06
N LEU A 268 8.14 4.36 -2.95
CA LEU A 268 8.16 3.07 -2.28
C LEU A 268 6.76 2.69 -1.78
N SER A 269 6.44 1.39 -1.82
CA SER A 269 5.28 0.90 -1.09
C SER A 269 5.50 1.06 0.43
N PHE A 270 4.42 0.97 1.20
CA PHE A 270 4.48 1.15 2.65
C PHE A 270 5.28 0.04 3.31
N GLY A 271 5.06 -1.20 2.85
CA GLY A 271 5.83 -2.34 3.31
C GLY A 271 7.31 -2.18 3.03
N GLU A 272 7.69 -1.77 1.81
CA GLU A 272 9.10 -1.52 1.46
C GLU A 272 9.70 -0.40 2.30
N HIS A 273 8.94 0.68 2.53
CA HIS A 273 9.40 1.83 3.31
C HIS A 273 9.65 1.46 4.78
N ARG A 274 8.68 0.83 5.45
CA ARG A 274 8.81 0.45 6.87
C ARG A 274 9.82 -0.68 7.09
N SER A 275 9.85 -1.66 6.19
CA SER A 275 10.86 -2.73 6.22
C SER A 275 12.27 -2.20 5.96
N GLY A 276 12.40 -1.21 5.07
CA GLY A 276 13.65 -0.53 4.79
C GLY A 276 14.19 0.24 5.98
N ALA A 277 13.33 1.00 6.67
CA ALA A 277 13.71 1.71 7.89
C ALA A 277 14.17 0.76 9.00
N LEU A 278 13.44 -0.33 9.24
CA LEU A 278 13.84 -1.34 10.23
C LEU A 278 15.18 -2.00 9.84
N ALA A 279 15.34 -2.46 8.60
CA ALA A 279 16.59 -3.05 8.13
C ALA A 279 17.78 -2.11 8.28
N GLN A 280 17.59 -0.83 7.91
CA GLN A 280 18.61 0.20 8.07
C GLN A 280 19.00 0.39 9.53
N ALA A 281 18.03 0.43 10.46
CA ALA A 281 18.30 0.56 11.88
C ALA A 281 19.09 -0.63 12.43
N MET A 282 18.68 -1.87 12.10
CA MET A 282 19.37 -3.09 12.55
C MET A 282 20.84 -3.12 12.12
N VAL A 283 21.12 -2.78 10.86
CA VAL A 283 22.49 -2.76 10.34
C VAL A 283 23.28 -1.58 10.88
N LYS A 284 22.70 -0.37 10.91
CA LYS A 284 23.33 0.84 11.44
C LYS A 284 23.76 0.65 12.89
N HIS A 285 22.92 0.03 13.72
CA HIS A 285 23.23 -0.24 15.11
C HIS A 285 24.49 -1.09 15.27
N ARG A 286 24.75 -2.05 14.36
CA ARG A 286 25.93 -2.91 14.46
C ARG A 286 27.23 -2.28 14.02
N VAL A 287 27.18 -1.38 13.04
CA VAL A 287 28.41 -0.82 12.44
C VAL A 287 28.76 0.57 12.96
N ARG A 288 27.89 1.19 13.77
CA ARG A 288 28.15 2.51 14.35
C ARG A 288 29.18 2.44 15.50
N PRO A 289 30.17 3.36 15.56
CA PRO A 289 31.24 3.31 16.56
C PRO A 289 30.89 3.99 17.90
N ASP A 290 29.78 4.72 17.96
CA ASP A 290 29.39 5.59 19.08
C ASP A 290 28.70 4.85 20.24
N GLY A 291 28.46 3.53 20.10
CA GLY A 291 27.90 2.70 21.16
C GLY A 291 26.40 2.95 21.45
N ILE A 292 25.70 3.68 20.58
CA ILE A 292 24.26 3.95 20.76
C ILE A 292 23.46 2.64 20.67
N GLY A 293 22.50 2.48 21.58
CA GLY A 293 21.64 1.30 21.68
C GLY A 293 20.78 1.08 20.44
N LEU A 294 20.24 -0.13 20.31
CA LEU A 294 19.38 -0.50 19.18
C LEU A 294 18.11 0.36 19.17
N GLU A 295 17.44 0.54 20.31
CA GLU A 295 16.18 1.28 20.39
C GLU A 295 16.33 2.74 19.96
N ASP A 296 17.37 3.41 20.45
CA ASP A 296 17.72 4.78 20.06
C ASP A 296 18.06 4.86 18.57
N THR A 297 18.77 3.87 18.03
CA THR A 297 19.10 3.80 16.61
C THR A 297 17.86 3.63 15.74
N MET A 298 16.91 2.81 16.19
CA MET A 298 15.62 2.63 15.52
C MET A 298 14.81 3.92 15.56
N GLN A 299 14.77 4.60 16.70
CA GLN A 299 14.07 5.86 16.84
C GLN A 299 14.64 6.93 15.90
N GLU A 300 15.97 7.08 15.87
CA GLU A 300 16.71 7.96 14.97
C GLU A 300 16.35 7.68 13.50
N VAL A 301 16.46 6.43 13.05
CA VAL A 301 16.19 6.05 11.66
C VAL A 301 14.71 6.23 11.29
N PHE A 302 13.79 5.95 12.22
CA PHE A 302 12.36 6.12 11.99
C PHE A 302 12.00 7.61 11.86
N TRP A 303 12.52 8.47 12.73
CA TRP A 303 12.33 9.91 12.61
C TRP A 303 12.91 10.49 11.32
N ASP A 304 14.13 10.09 10.95
CA ASP A 304 14.74 10.49 9.68
C ASP A 304 13.89 10.06 8.48
N ALA A 305 13.18 8.94 8.59
CA ALA A 305 12.26 8.42 7.59
C ALA A 305 10.85 9.03 7.63
N GLY A 306 10.61 9.98 8.54
CA GLY A 306 9.29 10.58 8.76
C GLY A 306 8.27 9.63 9.38
N ILE A 307 8.71 8.52 9.99
CA ILE A 307 7.88 7.50 10.63
C ILE A 307 7.70 7.83 12.11
N ASP A 308 6.51 7.65 12.64
CA ASP A 308 6.29 7.66 14.09
C ASP A 308 6.77 6.33 14.71
N PRO A 309 7.82 6.33 15.55
CA PRO A 309 8.34 5.11 16.17
C PRO A 309 7.35 4.44 17.13
N LEU A 310 6.41 5.19 17.72
CA LEU A 310 5.37 4.68 18.63
C LEU A 310 4.16 4.14 17.88
N ALA A 311 3.95 4.60 16.67
CA ALA A 311 2.89 4.13 15.80
C ALA A 311 3.38 4.04 14.34
N PRO A 312 4.12 2.98 13.96
CA PRO A 312 4.71 2.85 12.62
C PRO A 312 3.72 2.94 11.45
N ALA A 313 2.43 2.75 11.72
CA ALA A 313 1.34 2.98 10.76
C ALA A 313 1.20 4.45 10.34
N ARG A 314 1.82 5.39 11.09
CA ARG A 314 1.76 6.83 10.90
C ARG A 314 3.07 7.37 10.36
N ASN A 315 2.96 8.51 9.67
CA ASN A 315 4.06 9.43 9.51
C ASN A 315 4.00 10.46 10.65
N LEU A 316 5.10 11.17 10.90
CA LEU A 316 5.13 12.24 11.91
C LEU A 316 4.11 13.36 11.66
N ALA A 317 3.80 13.61 10.38
CA ALA A 317 2.83 14.63 9.95
C ALA A 317 1.43 14.06 9.65
N SER A 318 1.16 12.80 9.99
CA SER A 318 -0.15 12.20 9.79
C SER A 318 -1.20 12.89 10.67
N PRO A 319 -2.41 13.18 10.15
CA PRO A 319 -3.50 13.69 10.98
C PRO A 319 -4.01 12.60 11.94
N PRO A 320 -4.59 12.99 13.08
CA PRO A 320 -5.23 12.05 14.00
C PRO A 320 -6.48 11.42 13.36
N LEU A 321 -6.72 10.16 13.70
CA LEU A 321 -7.96 9.41 13.47
C LEU A 321 -8.41 8.80 14.80
N PRO A 322 -9.00 9.60 15.70
CA PRO A 322 -9.38 9.15 17.05
C PRO A 322 -10.35 7.96 17.02
N ASP A 323 -11.25 7.93 16.03
CA ASP A 323 -12.21 6.85 15.83
C ASP A 323 -11.56 5.49 15.55
N LEU A 324 -10.28 5.48 15.19
CA LEU A 324 -9.47 4.28 14.97
C LEU A 324 -8.36 4.13 16.03
N GLY A 325 -8.33 4.95 17.07
CA GLY A 325 -7.26 4.90 18.09
C GLY A 325 -5.88 5.33 17.57
N LEU A 326 -5.84 6.09 16.47
CA LEU A 326 -4.62 6.65 15.88
C LEU A 326 -4.54 8.14 16.22
N LEU A 327 -3.98 8.47 17.38
CA LEU A 327 -3.77 9.86 17.80
C LEU A 327 -2.51 10.45 17.16
#